data_AF-A0A425CXR0-F1
#
_entry.id   AF-A0A425CXR0-F1
#
_cell.length_a   1.000
_cell.length_b   1.000
_cell.length_c   1.000
_cell.angle_alpha   90.00
_cell.angle_beta   90.00
_cell.angle_gamma   90.00
#
_symmetry.space_group_name_H-M   'P 1'
#
loop_
_entity.id
_entity.type
_entity.pdbx_description
1 polymer ?
#
loop_
_entity_poly.entity_id
_entity_poly.type
_entity_poly.pdbx_seq_one_letter_code
_entity_poly.pdbx_strand_id
1 'polypeptide(L)'
;MDKILQSVGGPDKSISVTNDGATILKSVYIDNAAAKVLVDIAKTQDEEVGDGTTSVAVLCGELLREAEKLIEQRIHPQTIIEGWRIALSTAHKALEKSARDHSQDPIKFREDLLNIARTTLSSKLMAESKDHFAELAVDAVLRLKGSNNLDHIQIIKKQGGSLKNSYLEEGYILDKHIGVGQPKRIVNAKILIANTGMDTDKIKIYGARVKVDSMEKVASIEDAEKLKMRQKRLAAVTGGEITSTFEHPELVTLGEAALIEEIMIGEDRVIRFSGVKTGQACKVLMAQAIDELAPGIPGKKSLAMEAFARALRQIPAIIADNGGYDSAELVTQLRAAHFGGHNHAGLNMANGSIGDMEALGIRESYKSKMQVLLSAAEAAEMILRVDDIVKCAPRQRQG
;
A
#
# COMPACT_ATOMS: atom_id res chain seq x y z
N MET A 1 -7.57 -17.38 -0.34
CA MET A 1 -6.64 -18.47 0.01
C MET A 1 -5.26 -18.13 -0.54
N ASP A 2 -4.33 -17.89 0.37
CA ASP A 2 -2.93 -17.55 0.12
C ASP A 2 -2.23 -18.56 -0.82
N LYS A 3 -1.16 -18.10 -1.45
CA LYS A 3 -0.28 -18.89 -2.31
C LYS A 3 1.10 -18.99 -1.68
N ILE A 4 1.69 -20.19 -1.76
CA ILE A 4 3.08 -20.44 -1.41
C ILE A 4 3.92 -20.16 -2.64
N LEU A 5 4.92 -19.30 -2.50
CA LEU A 5 5.86 -18.90 -3.54
C LEU A 5 7.26 -19.32 -3.07
N GLN A 6 8.06 -19.89 -3.97
CA GLN A 6 9.44 -20.30 -3.67
C GLN A 6 10.38 -19.72 -4.72
N SER A 7 11.42 -18.99 -4.29
CA SER A 7 12.44 -18.51 -5.21
C SER A 7 13.26 -19.68 -5.75
N VAL A 8 13.45 -19.72 -7.07
CA VAL A 8 14.35 -20.64 -7.77
C VAL A 8 15.80 -20.07 -7.81
N GLY A 9 15.97 -18.77 -7.53
CA GLY A 9 17.26 -18.08 -7.55
C GLY A 9 17.65 -17.53 -6.18
N GLY A 10 18.76 -18.04 -5.65
CA GLY A 10 19.37 -17.60 -4.38
C GLY A 10 20.10 -18.75 -3.67
N PRO A 11 21.09 -18.47 -2.80
CA PRO A 11 21.65 -19.48 -1.91
C PRO A 11 20.62 -19.92 -0.86
N ASP A 12 19.83 -18.97 -0.35
CA ASP A 12 18.61 -19.25 0.43
C ASP A 12 17.42 -19.45 -0.50
N LYS A 13 16.76 -20.60 -0.36
CA LYS A 13 15.45 -20.88 -0.99
C LYS A 13 14.35 -20.20 -0.19
N SER A 14 14.25 -18.88 -0.29
CA SER A 14 13.19 -18.12 0.37
C SER A 14 11.82 -18.64 -0.06
N ILE A 15 11.00 -18.96 0.94
CA ILE A 15 9.58 -19.32 0.78
C ILE A 15 8.78 -18.16 1.36
N SER A 16 7.85 -17.62 0.58
CA SER A 16 6.87 -16.64 1.05
C SER A 16 5.45 -17.20 0.90
N VAL A 17 4.57 -16.79 1.81
CA VAL A 17 3.14 -17.11 1.77
C VAL A 17 2.39 -15.79 1.78
N THR A 18 1.51 -15.59 0.80
CA THR A 18 0.81 -14.31 0.63
C THR A 18 -0.52 -14.47 -0.11
N ASN A 19 -1.46 -13.57 0.17
CA ASN A 19 -2.71 -13.40 -0.58
C ASN A 19 -2.72 -12.12 -1.45
N ASP A 20 -1.64 -11.33 -1.46
CA ASP A 20 -1.53 -10.15 -2.32
C ASP A 20 -1.25 -10.54 -3.79
N GLY A 21 -2.16 -10.13 -4.67
CA GLY A 21 -2.07 -10.39 -6.10
C GLY A 21 -0.85 -9.77 -6.77
N ALA A 22 -0.39 -8.59 -6.34
CA ALA A 22 0.78 -7.95 -6.93
C ALA A 22 2.05 -8.76 -6.62
N THR A 23 2.27 -9.13 -5.36
CA THR A 23 3.39 -9.97 -4.93
C THR A 23 3.39 -11.33 -5.62
N ILE A 24 2.23 -11.97 -5.79
CA ILE A 24 2.09 -13.23 -6.54
C ILE A 24 2.51 -13.01 -8.00
N LEU A 25 1.92 -12.04 -8.70
CA LEU A 25 2.17 -11.79 -10.12
C LEU A 25 3.62 -11.36 -10.39
N LYS A 26 4.23 -10.56 -9.50
CA LYS A 26 5.66 -10.19 -9.53
C LYS A 26 6.60 -11.39 -9.36
N SER A 27 6.14 -12.48 -8.74
CA SER A 27 6.97 -13.66 -8.40
C SER A 27 6.86 -14.82 -9.41
N VAL A 28 5.81 -14.85 -10.25
CA VAL A 28 5.62 -15.91 -11.24
C VAL A 28 6.40 -15.59 -12.52
N TYR A 29 7.18 -16.55 -13.02
CA TYR A 29 7.87 -16.40 -14.30
C TYR A 29 6.87 -16.46 -15.46
N ILE A 30 6.69 -15.33 -16.15
CA ILE A 30 5.72 -15.16 -17.24
C ILE A 30 6.46 -14.79 -18.53
N ASP A 31 6.17 -15.51 -19.60
CA ASP A 31 6.76 -15.30 -20.93
C ASP A 31 5.82 -14.58 -21.91
N ASN A 32 4.50 -14.66 -21.68
CA ASN A 32 3.46 -14.04 -22.51
C ASN A 32 3.39 -12.51 -22.28
N ALA A 33 3.38 -11.74 -23.37
CA ALA A 33 3.39 -10.27 -23.33
C ALA A 33 2.11 -9.65 -22.72
N ALA A 34 0.92 -10.14 -23.08
CA ALA A 34 -0.34 -9.65 -22.50
C ALA A 34 -0.44 -9.99 -21.00
N ALA A 35 0.10 -11.14 -20.60
CA ALA A 35 0.20 -11.48 -19.18
C ALA A 35 1.20 -10.59 -18.42
N LYS A 36 2.28 -10.10 -19.05
CA LYS A 36 3.17 -9.09 -18.43
C LYS A 36 2.47 -7.76 -18.20
N VAL A 37 1.66 -7.29 -19.17
CA VAL A 37 0.82 -6.09 -19.00
C VAL A 37 -0.09 -6.21 -17.77
N LEU A 38 -0.64 -7.40 -17.50
CA LEU A 38 -1.39 -7.66 -16.25
C LEU A 38 -0.53 -7.58 -14.98
N VAL A 39 0.73 -8.06 -15.01
CA VAL A 39 1.66 -7.93 -13.85
C VAL A 39 2.02 -6.47 -13.61
N ASP A 40 2.38 -5.72 -14.66
CA ASP A 40 2.78 -4.32 -14.56
C ASP A 40 1.62 -3.44 -14.06
N ILE A 41 0.37 -3.76 -14.43
CA ILE A 41 -0.80 -2.98 -14.01
C ILE A 41 -1.32 -3.40 -12.62
N ALA A 42 -1.12 -4.67 -12.21
CA ALA A 42 -1.25 -5.04 -10.80
C ALA A 42 -0.18 -4.37 -9.92
N LYS A 43 1.02 -4.11 -10.47
CA LYS A 43 2.09 -3.36 -9.80
C LYS A 43 1.77 -1.86 -9.70
N THR A 44 1.25 -1.19 -10.73
CA THR A 44 0.91 0.25 -10.61
C THR A 44 -0.24 0.49 -9.64
N GLN A 45 -1.21 -0.44 -9.53
CA GLN A 45 -2.24 -0.41 -8.48
C GLN A 45 -1.64 -0.51 -7.07
N ASP A 46 -0.63 -1.36 -6.88
CA ASP A 46 0.12 -1.51 -5.63
C ASP A 46 0.87 -0.22 -5.26
N GLU A 47 1.50 0.44 -6.25
CA GLU A 47 2.27 1.69 -6.06
C GLU A 47 1.39 2.94 -5.86
N GLU A 48 0.22 3.04 -6.52
CA GLU A 48 -0.71 4.18 -6.40
C GLU A 48 -1.70 4.09 -5.23
N VAL A 49 -2.06 2.87 -4.79
CA VAL A 49 -3.16 2.65 -3.83
C VAL A 49 -2.79 1.68 -2.71
N GLY A 50 -1.96 0.68 -2.96
CA GLY A 50 -1.62 -0.37 -1.98
C GLY A 50 -2.75 -1.35 -1.64
N ASP A 51 -3.87 -1.30 -2.37
CA ASP A 51 -4.98 -2.26 -2.23
C ASP A 51 -5.76 -2.40 -3.56
N GLY A 52 -6.46 -3.52 -3.73
CA GLY A 52 -7.19 -3.85 -4.97
C GLY A 52 -6.34 -4.49 -6.08
N THR A 53 -5.08 -4.86 -5.79
CA THR A 53 -4.12 -5.48 -6.72
C THR A 53 -4.70 -6.72 -7.43
N THR A 54 -5.31 -7.63 -6.68
CA THR A 54 -6.02 -8.81 -7.21
C THR A 54 -7.27 -8.42 -8.00
N SER A 55 -8.01 -7.39 -7.56
CA SER A 55 -9.25 -6.92 -8.21
C SER A 55 -9.01 -6.35 -9.61
N VAL A 56 -7.89 -5.63 -9.81
CA VAL A 56 -7.43 -5.16 -11.12
C VAL A 56 -7.20 -6.32 -12.08
N ALA A 57 -6.42 -7.32 -11.65
CA ALA A 57 -6.06 -8.46 -12.49
C ALA A 57 -7.28 -9.31 -12.86
N VAL A 58 -8.20 -9.54 -11.91
CA VAL A 58 -9.46 -10.26 -12.14
C VAL A 58 -10.39 -9.49 -13.09
N LEU A 59 -10.59 -8.18 -12.87
CA LEU A 59 -11.48 -7.38 -13.72
C LEU A 59 -10.96 -7.29 -15.16
N CYS A 60 -9.66 -7.10 -15.36
CA CYS A 60 -9.08 -7.10 -16.71
C CYS A 60 -9.20 -8.49 -17.38
N GLY A 61 -8.95 -9.57 -16.63
CA GLY A 61 -9.10 -10.93 -17.14
C GLY A 61 -10.52 -11.22 -17.63
N GLU A 62 -11.54 -10.89 -16.85
CA GLU A 62 -12.95 -11.10 -17.23
C GLU A 62 -13.45 -10.10 -18.29
N LEU A 63 -12.90 -8.89 -18.38
CA LEU A 63 -13.14 -7.98 -19.51
C LEU A 63 -12.61 -8.60 -20.82
N LEU A 64 -11.37 -9.10 -20.84
CA LEU A 64 -10.80 -9.75 -22.01
C LEU A 64 -11.56 -11.02 -22.41
N ARG A 65 -11.99 -11.81 -21.42
CA ARG A 65 -12.82 -13.01 -21.61
C ARG A 65 -14.21 -12.70 -22.19
N GLU A 66 -14.77 -11.53 -21.90
CA GLU A 66 -16.00 -11.07 -22.53
C GLU A 66 -15.76 -10.45 -23.92
N ALA A 67 -14.60 -9.83 -24.17
CA ALA A 67 -14.23 -9.38 -25.52
C ALA A 67 -14.01 -10.54 -26.49
N GLU A 68 -13.40 -11.64 -26.05
CA GLU A 68 -13.22 -12.87 -26.84
C GLU A 68 -14.57 -13.35 -27.45
N LYS A 69 -15.60 -13.47 -26.60
CA LYS A 69 -16.97 -13.85 -27.02
C LYS A 69 -17.60 -12.88 -28.02
N LEU A 70 -17.28 -11.58 -27.93
CA LEU A 70 -17.76 -10.57 -28.88
C LEU A 70 -16.99 -10.63 -30.22
N ILE A 71 -15.69 -10.97 -30.20
CA ILE A 71 -14.88 -11.20 -31.41
C ILE A 71 -15.38 -12.45 -32.16
N GLU A 72 -15.70 -13.54 -31.44
CA GLU A 72 -16.35 -14.73 -32.02
C GLU A 72 -17.68 -14.37 -32.72
N GLN A 73 -18.47 -13.46 -32.13
CA GLN A 73 -19.69 -12.90 -32.72
C GLN A 73 -19.43 -11.90 -33.87
N ARG A 74 -18.20 -11.81 -34.37
CA ARG A 74 -17.75 -10.92 -35.46
C ARG A 74 -18.03 -9.44 -35.15
N ILE A 75 -17.75 -9.02 -33.92
CA ILE A 75 -17.67 -7.60 -33.53
C ILE A 75 -16.21 -7.18 -33.61
N HIS A 76 -15.94 -6.07 -34.30
CA HIS A 76 -14.58 -5.58 -34.50
C HIS A 76 -14.01 -5.05 -33.17
N PRO A 77 -12.74 -5.34 -32.80
CA PRO A 77 -12.15 -4.93 -31.51
C PRO A 77 -12.33 -3.43 -31.20
N GLN A 78 -12.07 -2.56 -32.18
CA GLN A 78 -12.31 -1.11 -32.06
C GLN A 78 -13.76 -0.73 -31.66
N THR A 79 -14.77 -1.48 -32.12
CA THR A 79 -16.18 -1.25 -31.74
C THR A 79 -16.47 -1.69 -30.30
N ILE A 80 -15.78 -2.72 -29.81
CA ILE A 80 -15.85 -3.15 -28.42
C ILE A 80 -15.25 -2.06 -27.52
N ILE A 81 -14.04 -1.58 -27.87
CA ILE A 81 -13.34 -0.48 -27.20
C ILE A 81 -14.23 0.78 -27.10
N GLU A 82 -14.90 1.16 -28.19
CA GLU A 82 -15.80 2.31 -28.18
C GLU A 82 -17.02 2.13 -27.27
N GLY A 83 -17.57 0.92 -27.15
CA GLY A 83 -18.64 0.63 -26.18
C GLY A 83 -18.13 0.62 -24.74
N TRP A 84 -16.96 0.02 -24.50
CA TRP A 84 -16.30 -0.01 -23.20
C TRP A 84 -15.95 1.37 -22.65
N ARG A 85 -15.48 2.29 -23.50
CA ARG A 85 -15.22 3.69 -23.10
C ARG A 85 -16.48 4.40 -22.60
N ILE A 86 -17.64 4.14 -23.21
CA ILE A 86 -18.92 4.69 -22.77
C ILE A 86 -19.32 4.03 -21.44
N ALA A 87 -19.25 2.71 -21.33
CA ALA A 87 -19.52 1.97 -20.09
C ALA A 87 -18.64 2.46 -18.93
N LEU A 88 -17.33 2.60 -19.15
CA LEU A 88 -16.34 3.13 -18.20
C LEU A 88 -16.73 4.53 -17.70
N SER A 89 -17.07 5.44 -18.62
CA SER A 89 -17.52 6.80 -18.25
C SER A 89 -18.83 6.82 -17.45
N THR A 90 -19.65 5.77 -17.60
CA THR A 90 -20.95 5.61 -16.92
C THR A 90 -20.77 5.00 -15.54
N ALA A 91 -19.94 3.95 -15.43
CA ALA A 91 -19.48 3.37 -14.17
C ALA A 91 -18.78 4.40 -13.29
N HIS A 92 -17.89 5.24 -13.83
CA HIS A 92 -17.25 6.33 -13.09
C HIS A 92 -18.31 7.29 -12.50
N LYS A 93 -19.23 7.80 -13.32
CA LYS A 93 -20.29 8.71 -12.87
C LYS A 93 -21.24 8.06 -11.84
N ALA A 94 -21.45 6.75 -11.92
CA ALA A 94 -22.22 6.01 -10.93
C ALA A 94 -21.45 5.84 -9.61
N LEU A 95 -20.16 5.54 -9.68
CA LEU A 95 -19.26 5.44 -8.52
C LEU A 95 -19.17 6.78 -7.78
N GLU A 96 -18.95 7.86 -8.52
CA GLU A 96 -18.89 9.25 -8.04
C GLU A 96 -20.22 9.70 -7.41
N LYS A 97 -21.37 9.39 -8.02
CA LYS A 97 -22.69 9.64 -7.42
C LYS A 97 -23.00 8.78 -6.19
N SER A 98 -22.39 7.60 -6.09
CA SER A 98 -22.53 6.71 -4.92
C SER A 98 -21.64 7.12 -3.75
N ALA A 99 -20.75 8.10 -3.95
CA ALA A 99 -19.77 8.51 -2.98
C ALA A 99 -20.41 9.22 -1.78
N ARG A 100 -19.79 9.05 -0.61
CA ARG A 100 -20.10 9.82 0.59
C ARG A 100 -18.81 10.24 1.28
N ASP A 101 -18.69 11.52 1.57
CA ASP A 101 -17.62 12.06 2.40
C ASP A 101 -18.16 12.39 3.81
N HIS A 102 -17.38 12.06 4.83
CA HIS A 102 -17.62 12.40 6.24
C HIS A 102 -16.46 13.21 6.85
N SER A 103 -15.61 13.84 6.03
CA SER A 103 -14.45 14.66 6.42
C SER A 103 -14.74 15.74 7.46
N GLN A 104 -15.96 16.27 7.46
CA GLN A 104 -16.43 17.30 8.39
C GLN A 104 -16.74 16.73 9.79
N ASP A 105 -17.03 15.43 9.91
CA ASP A 105 -17.37 14.74 11.16
C ASP A 105 -16.20 13.87 11.65
N PRO A 106 -15.27 14.39 12.48
CA PRO A 106 -14.02 13.71 12.82
C PRO A 106 -14.19 12.41 13.65
N ILE A 107 -15.41 12.12 14.12
CA ILE A 107 -15.81 10.89 14.80
C ILE A 107 -16.20 9.83 13.76
N LYS A 108 -17.22 10.10 12.93
CA LYS A 108 -17.64 9.23 11.82
C LYS A 108 -16.49 8.93 10.87
N PHE A 109 -15.63 9.91 10.62
CA PHE A 109 -14.42 9.77 9.82
C PHE A 109 -13.41 8.73 10.38
N ARG A 110 -13.26 8.61 11.72
CA ARG A 110 -12.44 7.53 12.32
C ARG A 110 -13.14 6.18 12.23
N GLU A 111 -14.46 6.16 12.40
CA GLU A 111 -15.28 4.94 12.23
C GLU A 111 -15.21 4.40 10.79
N ASP A 112 -15.34 5.28 9.79
CA ASP A 112 -15.18 4.97 8.37
C ASP A 112 -13.79 4.41 8.06
N LEU A 113 -12.73 5.02 8.60
CA LEU A 113 -11.36 4.51 8.48
C LEU A 113 -11.17 3.12 9.09
N LEU A 114 -11.72 2.87 10.28
CA LEU A 114 -11.69 1.54 10.91
C LEU A 114 -12.43 0.51 10.06
N ASN A 115 -13.55 0.90 9.46
CA ASN A 115 -14.37 0.06 8.61
C ASN A 115 -13.70 -0.25 7.25
N ILE A 116 -12.95 0.69 6.66
CA ILE A 116 -12.02 0.40 5.55
C ILE A 116 -10.98 -0.62 5.99
N ALA A 117 -10.24 -0.33 7.07
CA ALA A 117 -9.12 -1.17 7.50
C ALA A 117 -9.57 -2.60 7.85
N ARG A 118 -10.71 -2.77 8.55
CA ARG A 118 -11.38 -4.06 8.77
C ARG A 118 -11.66 -4.82 7.48
N THR A 119 -12.16 -4.12 6.45
CA THR A 119 -12.52 -4.70 5.15
C THR A 119 -11.25 -5.16 4.41
N THR A 120 -10.26 -4.28 4.25
CA THR A 120 -8.96 -4.58 3.62
C THR A 120 -8.14 -5.65 4.36
N LEU A 121 -8.29 -5.79 5.69
CA LEU A 121 -7.61 -6.83 6.48
C LEU A 121 -8.34 -8.19 6.48
N SER A 122 -9.65 -8.23 6.24
CA SER A 122 -10.45 -9.46 6.37
C SER A 122 -10.10 -10.57 5.37
N SER A 123 -9.39 -10.23 4.28
CA SER A 123 -8.88 -11.18 3.28
C SER A 123 -7.47 -11.71 3.55
N LYS A 124 -6.80 -11.27 4.63
CA LYS A 124 -5.39 -11.58 4.94
C LYS A 124 -5.31 -12.52 6.16
N LEU A 125 -4.14 -13.16 6.39
CA LEU A 125 -3.88 -14.01 7.57
C LEU A 125 -4.20 -13.35 8.93
N MET A 126 -4.30 -12.01 8.95
CA MET A 126 -4.58 -11.18 10.11
C MET A 126 -6.09 -11.10 10.45
N ALA A 127 -6.96 -11.76 9.68
CA ALA A 127 -8.42 -11.67 9.78
C ALA A 127 -8.99 -11.99 11.18
N GLU A 128 -8.41 -12.95 11.92
CA GLU A 128 -8.79 -13.27 13.31
C GLU A 128 -8.54 -12.13 14.32
N SER A 129 -7.71 -11.17 13.93
CA SER A 129 -7.30 -10.02 14.75
C SER A 129 -7.53 -8.70 14.01
N LYS A 130 -8.43 -8.69 13.02
CA LYS A 130 -8.66 -7.55 12.10
C LYS A 130 -9.02 -6.26 12.83
N ASP A 131 -9.77 -6.34 13.93
CA ASP A 131 -10.19 -5.17 14.71
C ASP A 131 -9.00 -4.50 15.39
N HIS A 132 -8.15 -5.30 16.06
CA HIS A 132 -6.90 -4.83 16.67
C HIS A 132 -5.99 -4.17 15.63
N PHE A 133 -5.72 -4.85 14.51
CA PHE A 133 -4.87 -4.30 13.46
C PHE A 133 -5.51 -3.13 12.69
N ALA A 134 -6.84 -3.05 12.61
CA ALA A 134 -7.53 -1.87 12.09
C ALA A 134 -7.32 -0.67 13.01
N GLU A 135 -7.43 -0.84 14.33
CA GLU A 135 -7.13 0.23 15.30
C GLU A 135 -5.66 0.65 15.23
N LEU A 136 -4.71 -0.30 15.15
CA LEU A 136 -3.29 0.02 14.99
C LEU A 136 -3.02 0.79 13.68
N ALA A 137 -3.58 0.35 12.55
CA ALA A 137 -3.36 0.99 11.26
C ALA A 137 -4.01 2.38 11.19
N VAL A 138 -5.25 2.51 11.68
CA VAL A 138 -5.97 3.77 11.70
C VAL A 138 -5.31 4.75 12.65
N ASP A 139 -4.91 4.35 13.86
CA ASP A 139 -4.24 5.27 14.78
C ASP A 139 -2.79 5.59 14.37
N ALA A 140 -2.16 4.79 13.48
CA ALA A 140 -0.87 5.12 12.87
C ALA A 140 -0.99 6.13 11.72
N VAL A 141 -1.95 5.92 10.80
CA VAL A 141 -2.27 6.91 9.74
C VAL A 141 -2.85 8.18 10.35
N LEU A 142 -3.64 8.05 11.43
CA LEU A 142 -4.06 9.17 12.27
C LEU A 142 -2.94 9.73 13.16
N ARG A 143 -1.66 9.45 12.85
CA ARG A 143 -0.47 10.11 13.41
C ARG A 143 0.46 10.81 12.39
N LEU A 144 0.09 10.89 11.10
CA LEU A 144 0.90 11.53 10.04
C LEU A 144 0.55 12.99 9.66
N LYS A 145 -0.49 13.61 10.23
CA LYS A 145 -0.93 15.01 10.02
C LYS A 145 -1.17 15.38 8.53
N GLY A 146 -1.70 14.45 7.76
CA GLY A 146 -1.89 14.62 6.31
C GLY A 146 -0.61 14.50 5.48
N SER A 147 0.51 14.04 6.07
CA SER A 147 1.64 13.55 5.30
C SER A 147 1.29 12.20 4.68
N ASN A 148 1.30 12.13 3.35
CA ASN A 148 1.01 10.91 2.60
C ASN A 148 2.21 9.94 2.52
N ASN A 149 3.37 10.29 3.10
CA ASN A 149 4.52 9.39 3.06
C ASN A 149 4.44 8.30 4.15
N LEU A 150 4.38 7.04 3.71
CA LEU A 150 4.35 5.85 4.55
C LEU A 150 5.72 5.55 5.21
N ASP A 151 6.84 6.09 4.69
CA ASP A 151 8.18 5.93 5.30
C ASP A 151 8.24 6.41 6.77
N HIS A 152 7.33 7.32 7.15
CA HIS A 152 7.20 7.80 8.51
C HIS A 152 6.65 6.74 9.49
N ILE A 153 6.02 5.66 9.01
CA ILE A 153 5.54 4.53 9.82
C ILE A 153 6.55 3.39 9.73
N GLN A 154 7.49 3.34 10.69
CA GLN A 154 8.48 2.26 10.73
C GLN A 154 7.87 0.94 11.22
N ILE A 155 7.82 -0.08 10.36
CA ILE A 155 7.33 -1.42 10.69
C ILE A 155 8.50 -2.32 11.10
N ILE A 156 8.73 -2.47 12.41
CA ILE A 156 9.73 -3.39 12.96
C ILE A 156 9.10 -4.76 13.23
N LYS A 157 9.78 -5.82 12.77
CA LYS A 157 9.36 -7.21 12.91
C LYS A 157 10.43 -8.00 13.68
N LYS A 158 10.21 -8.27 14.96
CA LYS A 158 11.00 -9.22 15.75
C LYS A 158 10.24 -10.56 15.82
N GLN A 159 10.95 -11.69 15.97
CA GLN A 159 10.31 -13.00 16.05
C GLN A 159 9.88 -13.34 17.48
N GLY A 160 8.71 -13.97 17.65
CA GLY A 160 8.18 -14.43 18.94
C GLY A 160 6.78 -13.91 19.27
N GLY A 161 6.09 -14.61 20.18
CA GLY A 161 4.73 -14.27 20.60
C GLY A 161 3.64 -14.60 19.57
N SER A 162 2.47 -14.00 19.76
CA SER A 162 1.33 -14.08 18.83
C SER A 162 1.16 -12.76 18.07
N LEU A 163 0.50 -12.79 16.90
CA LEU A 163 0.15 -11.57 16.14
C LEU A 163 -0.58 -10.54 17.01
N LYS A 164 -1.42 -10.98 17.96
CA LYS A 164 -2.14 -10.11 18.90
C LYS A 164 -1.21 -9.31 19.85
N ASN A 165 0.06 -9.69 19.96
CA ASN A 165 1.06 -8.97 20.75
C ASN A 165 1.70 -7.80 19.99
N SER A 166 1.40 -7.64 18.70
CA SER A 166 1.80 -6.44 17.96
C SER A 166 1.08 -5.22 18.52
N TYR A 167 1.75 -4.07 18.65
CA TYR A 167 1.13 -2.84 19.12
C TYR A 167 1.68 -1.63 18.35
N LEU A 168 0.84 -0.61 18.18
CA LEU A 168 1.29 0.71 17.76
C LEU A 168 1.83 1.41 19.00
N GLU A 169 3.15 1.50 19.09
CA GLU A 169 3.81 2.21 20.16
C GLU A 169 3.32 3.67 20.23
N GLU A 170 3.20 4.28 21.42
CA GLU A 170 2.79 5.70 21.57
C GLU A 170 3.90 6.69 21.16
N GLY A 171 4.62 6.33 20.11
CA GLY A 171 5.59 7.17 19.47
C GLY A 171 6.39 6.46 18.39
N TYR A 172 7.62 6.13 18.70
CA TYR A 172 8.63 5.63 17.78
C TYR A 172 9.34 4.41 18.38
N ILE A 173 10.12 3.70 17.57
CA ILE A 173 10.91 2.55 18.01
C ILE A 173 12.22 2.56 17.20
N LEU A 174 13.30 3.12 17.77
CA LEU A 174 14.62 3.10 17.12
C LEU A 174 15.37 1.81 17.45
N ASP A 175 15.62 0.95 16.45
CA ASP A 175 16.37 -0.30 16.57
C ASP A 175 17.90 -0.06 16.69
N LYS A 176 18.31 0.58 17.80
CA LYS A 176 19.70 0.91 18.15
C LYS A 176 19.91 0.93 19.66
N HIS A 177 21.00 0.33 20.12
CA HIS A 177 21.39 0.34 21.53
C HIS A 177 21.98 1.68 21.99
N ILE A 178 21.88 1.96 23.29
CA ILE A 178 22.54 3.09 23.95
C ILE A 178 24.05 2.79 24.11
N GLY A 179 24.88 3.85 24.18
CA GLY A 179 26.34 3.72 24.29
C GLY A 179 26.78 3.02 25.58
N VAL A 180 27.88 2.26 25.50
CA VAL A 180 28.41 1.48 26.63
C VAL A 180 28.72 2.40 27.83
N GLY A 181 28.11 2.11 28.98
CA GLY A 181 28.28 2.89 30.22
C GLY A 181 27.36 4.11 30.36
N GLN A 182 26.49 4.41 29.40
CA GLN A 182 25.50 5.49 29.50
C GLN A 182 24.22 5.05 30.25
N PRO A 183 23.44 5.98 30.82
CA PRO A 183 22.17 5.66 31.48
C PRO A 183 21.13 5.13 30.48
N LYS A 184 20.53 3.98 30.78
CA LYS A 184 19.50 3.31 29.95
C LYS A 184 18.12 3.99 29.96
N ARG A 185 17.94 5.00 30.80
CA ARG A 185 16.70 5.77 30.96
C ARG A 185 17.06 7.22 31.20
N ILE A 186 16.44 8.14 30.45
CA ILE A 186 16.65 9.58 30.53
C ILE A 186 15.27 10.25 30.49
N VAL A 187 14.94 11.03 31.52
CA VAL A 187 13.66 11.74 31.65
C VAL A 187 13.85 13.19 31.21
N ASN A 188 12.88 13.78 30.50
CA ASN A 188 12.94 15.15 29.97
C ASN A 188 14.24 15.43 29.17
N ALA A 189 14.52 14.55 28.21
CA ALA A 189 15.77 14.49 27.47
C ALA A 189 15.86 15.50 26.32
N LYS A 190 17.10 15.79 25.91
CA LYS A 190 17.45 16.52 24.68
C LYS A 190 18.52 15.71 23.91
N ILE A 191 18.26 15.37 22.65
CA ILE A 191 18.98 14.42 21.77
C ILE A 191 19.46 15.12 20.49
N LEU A 192 20.77 15.14 20.20
CA LEU A 192 21.25 15.69 18.92
C LEU A 192 20.82 14.86 17.70
N ILE A 193 20.30 15.53 16.66
CA ILE A 193 20.21 15.00 15.30
C ILE A 193 21.31 15.68 14.47
N ALA A 194 22.44 14.99 14.28
CA ALA A 194 23.54 15.46 13.45
C ALA A 194 23.87 14.43 12.35
N ASN A 195 24.20 14.93 11.17
CA ASN A 195 24.61 14.11 10.01
C ASN A 195 26.13 14.17 9.78
N THR A 196 26.89 14.68 10.75
CA THR A 196 28.36 14.78 10.69
C THR A 196 28.98 13.58 11.39
N GLY A 197 29.89 12.88 10.69
CA GLY A 197 30.62 11.74 11.25
C GLY A 197 31.42 12.15 12.48
N MET A 198 31.25 11.41 13.59
CA MET A 198 31.93 11.65 14.87
C MET A 198 33.17 10.72 15.07
N ASP A 199 33.54 9.97 14.04
CA ASP A 199 34.85 9.32 13.94
C ASP A 199 35.95 10.39 13.74
N THR A 200 37.21 9.99 13.88
CA THR A 200 38.43 10.79 13.65
C THR A 200 38.32 11.75 12.46
N ASP A 201 38.72 13.01 12.68
CA ASP A 201 38.70 14.09 11.68
C ASP A 201 39.81 13.86 10.63
N LYS A 202 39.67 12.80 9.83
CA LYS A 202 40.39 12.67 8.55
C LYS A 202 39.86 13.73 7.60
N ILE A 203 40.40 14.93 7.76
CA ILE A 203 40.24 16.10 6.90
C ILE A 203 40.26 15.60 5.45
N LYS A 204 39.17 15.78 4.71
CA LYS A 204 38.95 15.21 3.36
C LYS A 204 39.86 15.79 2.26
N ILE A 205 40.94 16.47 2.64
CA ILE A 205 42.06 16.84 1.77
C ILE A 205 42.88 15.56 1.54
N TYR A 206 42.51 14.81 0.50
CA TYR A 206 43.30 13.69 0.01
C TYR A 206 44.75 14.14 -0.24
N GLY A 207 45.71 13.53 0.47
CA GLY A 207 47.13 13.83 0.36
C GLY A 207 47.72 14.75 1.44
N ALA A 208 46.93 15.23 2.41
CA ALA A 208 47.44 16.00 3.54
C ALA A 208 48.44 15.19 4.41
N ARG A 209 49.74 15.36 4.17
CA ARG A 209 50.83 14.77 4.97
C ARG A 209 51.37 15.80 5.95
N VAL A 210 51.03 15.68 7.22
CA VAL A 210 51.64 16.49 8.28
C VAL A 210 53.06 16.00 8.54
N LYS A 211 54.07 16.79 8.18
CA LYS A 211 55.45 16.58 8.64
C LYS A 211 55.61 17.23 10.01
N VAL A 212 56.36 16.57 10.90
CA VAL A 212 56.51 16.99 12.30
C VAL A 212 57.96 16.79 12.74
N ASP A 213 58.56 17.82 13.34
CA ASP A 213 60.01 17.84 13.63
C ASP A 213 60.38 17.24 14.99
N SER A 214 59.41 17.05 15.89
CA SER A 214 59.61 16.47 17.23
C SER A 214 58.36 15.73 17.73
N MET A 215 58.52 14.77 18.64
CA MET A 215 57.38 14.05 19.25
C MET A 215 56.48 14.96 20.08
N GLU A 216 57.00 16.03 20.69
CA GLU A 216 56.21 17.02 21.42
C GLU A 216 55.19 17.74 20.51
N LYS A 217 55.60 18.05 19.27
CA LYS A 217 54.68 18.60 18.27
C LYS A 217 53.62 17.58 17.83
N VAL A 218 53.94 16.28 17.81
CA VAL A 218 52.92 15.23 17.54
C VAL A 218 51.88 15.21 18.66
N ALA A 219 52.32 15.19 19.92
CA ALA A 219 51.43 15.24 21.08
C ALA A 219 50.56 16.50 21.09
N SER A 220 51.12 17.68 20.76
CA SER A 220 50.34 18.92 20.70
C SER A 220 49.32 18.96 19.55
N ILE A 221 49.60 18.29 18.42
CA ILE A 221 48.63 18.10 17.33
C ILE A 221 47.52 17.13 17.78
N GLU A 222 47.88 16.01 18.40
CA GLU A 222 46.93 15.00 18.89
C GLU A 222 46.01 15.58 19.97
N ASP A 223 46.55 16.40 20.88
CA ASP A 223 45.76 17.08 21.91
C ASP A 223 44.94 18.24 21.34
N ALA A 224 45.42 18.97 20.33
CA ALA A 224 44.61 19.95 19.61
C ALA A 224 43.45 19.28 18.83
N GLU A 225 43.65 18.08 18.28
CA GLU A 225 42.61 17.28 17.64
C GLU A 225 41.59 16.77 18.68
N LYS A 226 42.04 16.21 19.81
CA LYS A 226 41.17 15.87 20.95
C LYS A 226 40.39 17.07 21.48
N LEU A 227 40.98 18.28 21.48
CA LEU A 227 40.33 19.49 21.97
C LEU A 227 39.29 20.03 20.98
N LYS A 228 39.56 19.98 19.66
CA LYS A 228 38.54 20.21 18.61
C LYS A 228 37.41 19.19 18.69
N MET A 229 37.72 17.91 18.89
CA MET A 229 36.73 16.85 19.08
C MET A 229 35.93 17.01 20.39
N ARG A 230 36.49 17.67 21.42
CA ARG A 230 35.75 18.10 22.62
C ARG A 230 34.84 19.30 22.35
N GLN A 231 35.29 20.30 21.58
CA GLN A 231 34.46 21.44 21.20
C GLN A 231 33.25 21.02 20.34
N LYS A 232 33.43 20.08 19.41
CA LYS A 232 32.35 19.46 18.60
C LYS A 232 31.33 18.63 19.41
N ARG A 233 31.51 18.41 20.73
CA ARG A 233 30.67 17.51 21.55
C ARG A 233 29.56 18.20 22.36
N LEU A 234 29.30 19.50 22.19
CA LEU A 234 28.18 20.20 22.83
C LEU A 234 27.21 20.85 21.83
N ALA A 235 26.04 20.23 21.66
CA ALA A 235 24.72 20.83 21.36
C ALA A 235 23.72 19.66 21.21
N ALA A 236 22.50 19.73 21.75
CA ALA A 236 21.59 18.58 21.81
C ALA A 236 20.13 18.95 21.52
N VAL A 237 19.59 18.41 20.42
CA VAL A 237 18.31 18.74 19.77
C VAL A 237 17.16 17.92 20.41
N THR A 238 16.11 17.55 19.68
CA THR A 238 15.43 16.22 19.65
C THR A 238 14.48 16.19 18.44
N GLY A 239 13.87 17.35 18.16
CA GLY A 239 13.02 17.65 17.01
C GLY A 239 13.41 19.03 16.50
N GLY A 240 14.40 19.07 15.63
CA GLY A 240 15.05 20.27 15.14
C GLY A 240 15.94 19.94 13.95
N GLU A 241 16.52 20.96 13.34
CA GLU A 241 17.11 20.83 12.01
C GLU A 241 18.37 19.97 11.98
N ILE A 242 18.52 19.20 10.90
CA ILE A 242 19.64 18.28 10.70
C ILE A 242 20.93 19.09 10.55
N THR A 243 21.66 19.21 11.65
CA THR A 243 22.81 20.11 11.74
C THR A 243 24.08 19.43 11.23
N SER A 244 24.83 20.15 10.39
CA SER A 244 26.12 19.72 9.83
C SER A 244 27.32 20.51 10.40
N THR A 245 27.13 21.80 10.68
CA THR A 245 28.13 22.71 11.25
C THR A 245 27.79 23.08 12.70
N PHE A 246 28.77 22.99 13.60
CA PHE A 246 28.60 23.19 15.05
C PHE A 246 28.89 24.63 15.51
N GLU A 247 29.04 25.57 14.58
CA GLU A 247 29.65 26.90 14.84
C GLU A 247 28.65 27.94 15.39
N HIS A 248 27.35 27.73 15.19
CA HIS A 248 26.28 28.66 15.59
C HIS A 248 25.14 27.93 16.32
N PRO A 249 25.34 27.49 17.59
CA PRO A 249 24.35 26.71 18.34
C PRO A 249 23.05 27.48 18.62
N GLU A 250 23.06 28.82 18.55
CA GLU A 250 21.87 29.67 18.75
C GLU A 250 20.85 29.61 17.60
N LEU A 251 21.29 29.18 16.40
CA LEU A 251 20.41 28.98 15.23
C LEU A 251 19.80 27.58 15.18
N VAL A 252 20.29 26.64 16.00
CA VAL A 252 19.88 25.23 15.96
C VAL A 252 18.70 25.02 16.89
N THR A 253 17.51 24.81 16.32
CA THR A 253 16.32 24.43 17.08
C THR A 253 16.59 23.16 17.89
N LEU A 254 16.37 23.20 19.20
CA LEU A 254 16.41 22.01 20.06
C LEU A 254 14.97 21.57 20.40
N GLY A 255 14.46 20.52 19.75
CA GLY A 255 13.22 19.87 20.23
C GLY A 255 13.44 19.05 21.51
N GLU A 256 12.37 18.48 22.05
CA GLU A 256 12.38 17.92 23.42
C GLU A 256 11.66 16.56 23.53
N ALA A 257 12.08 15.74 24.50
CA ALA A 257 11.61 14.36 24.69
C ALA A 257 11.20 14.07 26.14
N ALA A 258 9.94 13.75 26.41
CA ALA A 258 9.45 13.48 27.77
C ALA A 258 10.14 12.27 28.45
N LEU A 259 10.34 11.17 27.71
CA LEU A 259 11.03 9.98 28.21
C LEU A 259 11.81 9.28 27.09
N ILE A 260 13.06 8.98 27.36
CA ILE A 260 13.87 7.97 26.68
C ILE A 260 14.02 6.81 27.65
N GLU A 261 13.66 5.60 27.23
CA GLU A 261 13.90 4.38 27.99
C GLU A 261 14.29 3.26 27.04
N GLU A 262 15.31 2.50 27.39
CA GLU A 262 15.88 1.41 26.57
C GLU A 262 15.07 0.11 26.77
N ILE A 263 13.84 0.07 26.24
CA ILE A 263 12.88 -1.03 26.47
C ILE A 263 13.29 -2.28 25.69
N MET A 264 13.27 -3.47 26.32
CA MET A 264 13.52 -4.73 25.62
C MET A 264 12.24 -5.28 24.96
N ILE A 265 12.28 -5.54 23.65
CA ILE A 265 11.23 -6.22 22.88
C ILE A 265 11.83 -7.54 22.35
N GLY A 266 11.54 -8.64 23.04
CA GLY A 266 12.31 -9.87 22.89
C GLY A 266 13.71 -9.67 23.47
N GLU A 267 14.74 -9.74 22.62
CA GLU A 267 16.15 -9.57 23.00
C GLU A 267 16.70 -8.15 22.71
N ASP A 268 16.03 -7.38 21.84
CA ASP A 268 16.50 -6.08 21.30
C ASP A 268 15.88 -4.85 21.98
N ARG A 269 16.45 -3.64 21.75
CA ARG A 269 16.24 -2.45 22.61
C ARG A 269 15.99 -1.11 21.88
N VAL A 270 14.98 -0.32 22.34
CA VAL A 270 14.29 0.73 21.54
C VAL A 270 13.63 1.92 22.33
N ILE A 271 13.27 3.06 21.67
CA ILE A 271 12.90 4.42 22.24
C ILE A 271 11.79 5.21 21.43
N ARG A 272 10.94 6.13 22.02
CA ARG A 272 9.54 6.56 21.60
C ARG A 272 9.07 8.07 21.54
N PHE A 273 8.49 8.63 20.42
CA PHE A 273 7.72 9.95 20.29
C PHE A 273 6.64 10.09 19.12
N SER A 274 5.54 10.92 19.15
CA SER A 274 4.26 10.79 18.31
C SER A 274 3.43 12.04 17.76
N GLY A 275 2.49 11.90 16.74
CA GLY A 275 1.10 12.52 16.74
C GLY A 275 0.28 13.10 15.48
N VAL A 276 -1.05 12.79 15.37
CA VAL A 276 -2.28 13.41 14.64
C VAL A 276 -2.72 13.04 13.13
N LYS A 277 -4.03 13.19 12.73
CA LYS A 277 -4.95 12.59 11.64
C LYS A 277 -4.53 12.51 10.10
N THR A 278 -5.16 11.86 9.05
CA THR A 278 -6.58 11.72 8.47
C THR A 278 -6.82 10.64 7.29
N GLY A 279 -8.05 10.38 6.71
CA GLY A 279 -8.39 9.61 5.43
C GLY A 279 -9.92 9.20 5.11
N GLN A 280 -10.35 8.71 3.90
CA GLN A 280 -11.80 8.54 3.41
C GLN A 280 -12.23 7.25 2.58
N ALA A 281 -13.56 6.98 2.35
CA ALA A 281 -14.22 5.73 1.83
C ALA A 281 -15.35 5.85 0.73
N CYS A 282 -15.74 4.75 0.00
CA CYS A 282 -16.86 4.60 -1.00
C CYS A 282 -17.36 3.14 -1.29
N LYS A 283 -18.35 2.93 -2.19
CA LYS A 283 -19.14 1.68 -2.44
C LYS A 283 -19.36 1.30 -3.94
N VAL A 284 -20.18 0.27 -4.26
CA VAL A 284 -20.35 -0.37 -5.59
C VAL A 284 -21.76 -0.24 -6.18
N LEU A 285 -21.91 0.52 -7.29
CA LEU A 285 -23.16 0.61 -8.10
C LEU A 285 -22.95 0.55 -9.63
N MET A 286 -21.74 0.19 -10.08
CA MET A 286 -21.28 0.49 -11.45
C MET A 286 -21.98 -0.33 -12.55
N ALA A 287 -22.31 -1.60 -12.30
CA ALA A 287 -22.87 -2.48 -13.33
C ALA A 287 -24.32 -2.11 -13.71
N GLN A 288 -25.15 -1.75 -12.74
CA GLN A 288 -26.55 -1.35 -12.97
C GLN A 288 -26.62 -0.11 -13.87
N ALA A 289 -25.83 0.93 -13.59
CA ALA A 289 -25.83 2.16 -14.39
C ALA A 289 -25.41 1.94 -15.85
N ILE A 290 -24.63 0.88 -16.13
CA ILE A 290 -24.30 0.47 -17.50
C ILE A 290 -25.46 -0.33 -18.12
N ASP A 291 -26.02 -1.31 -17.40
CA ASP A 291 -27.19 -2.10 -17.86
C ASP A 291 -28.42 -1.21 -18.13
N GLU A 292 -28.58 -0.09 -17.41
CA GLU A 292 -29.63 0.93 -17.64
C GLU A 292 -29.38 1.80 -18.88
N LEU A 293 -28.11 2.11 -19.21
CA LEU A 293 -27.77 2.98 -20.35
C LEU A 293 -27.61 2.19 -21.66
N ALA A 294 -27.18 0.93 -21.61
CA ALA A 294 -26.88 0.11 -22.79
C ALA A 294 -28.05 0.00 -23.80
N PRO A 295 -29.33 -0.15 -23.39
CA PRO A 295 -30.46 -0.18 -24.34
C PRO A 295 -30.68 1.14 -25.09
N GLY A 296 -30.19 2.26 -24.57
CA GLY A 296 -30.26 3.58 -25.20
C GLY A 296 -29.22 3.81 -26.30
N ILE A 297 -28.25 2.90 -26.47
CA ILE A 297 -27.15 3.06 -27.43
C ILE A 297 -27.35 2.14 -28.64
N PRO A 298 -27.41 2.68 -29.88
CA PRO A 298 -27.70 1.87 -31.05
C PRO A 298 -26.53 0.97 -31.49
N GLY A 299 -26.85 -0.27 -31.88
CA GLY A 299 -25.95 -1.20 -32.57
C GLY A 299 -24.93 -1.90 -31.67
N LYS A 300 -23.87 -2.45 -32.30
CA LYS A 300 -22.88 -3.35 -31.67
C LYS A 300 -22.17 -2.79 -30.42
N LYS A 301 -22.22 -1.47 -30.17
CA LYS A 301 -21.64 -0.85 -28.96
C LYS A 301 -22.44 -1.20 -27.69
N SER A 302 -23.75 -1.43 -27.80
CA SER A 302 -24.61 -1.84 -26.68
C SER A 302 -24.15 -3.19 -26.09
N LEU A 303 -23.93 -4.20 -26.96
CA LEU A 303 -23.42 -5.52 -26.56
C LEU A 303 -22.05 -5.45 -25.83
N ALA A 304 -21.21 -4.49 -26.20
CA ALA A 304 -19.94 -4.24 -25.52
C ALA A 304 -20.13 -3.57 -24.14
N MET A 305 -21.13 -2.70 -23.98
CA MET A 305 -21.51 -2.17 -22.66
C MET A 305 -22.07 -3.27 -21.75
N GLU A 306 -22.98 -4.10 -22.26
CA GLU A 306 -23.49 -5.28 -21.53
C GLU A 306 -22.39 -6.28 -21.17
N ALA A 307 -21.37 -6.43 -22.02
CA ALA A 307 -20.17 -7.22 -21.71
C ALA A 307 -19.36 -6.61 -20.55
N PHE A 308 -19.17 -5.29 -20.52
CA PHE A 308 -18.50 -4.60 -19.41
C PHE A 308 -19.29 -4.76 -18.09
N ALA A 309 -20.61 -4.63 -18.14
CA ALA A 309 -21.49 -4.86 -16.99
C ALA A 309 -21.47 -6.33 -16.51
N ARG A 310 -21.37 -7.30 -17.44
CA ARG A 310 -21.17 -8.73 -17.11
C ARG A 310 -19.82 -8.98 -16.46
N ALA A 311 -18.72 -8.41 -16.96
CA ALA A 311 -17.39 -8.52 -16.35
C ALA A 311 -17.35 -7.93 -14.93
N LEU A 312 -17.96 -6.76 -14.70
CA LEU A 312 -18.12 -6.19 -13.35
C LEU A 312 -18.90 -7.13 -12.39
N ARG A 313 -19.89 -7.86 -12.91
CA ARG A 313 -20.67 -8.85 -12.14
C ARG A 313 -19.90 -10.14 -11.84
N GLN A 314 -18.74 -10.40 -12.46
CA GLN A 314 -17.89 -11.55 -12.09
C GLN A 314 -17.15 -11.34 -10.77
N ILE A 315 -16.87 -10.09 -10.37
CA ILE A 315 -16.21 -9.81 -9.07
C ILE A 315 -17.03 -10.38 -7.89
N PRO A 316 -18.33 -10.07 -7.71
CA PRO A 316 -19.13 -10.69 -6.66
C PRO A 316 -19.37 -12.19 -6.87
N ALA A 317 -19.42 -12.69 -8.10
CA ALA A 317 -19.53 -14.13 -8.37
C ALA A 317 -18.30 -14.90 -7.82
N ILE A 318 -17.09 -14.44 -8.17
CA ILE A 318 -15.83 -15.01 -7.70
C ILE A 318 -15.70 -14.88 -6.17
N ILE A 319 -16.24 -13.82 -5.56
CA ILE A 319 -16.28 -13.71 -4.09
C ILE A 319 -17.21 -14.78 -3.48
N ALA A 320 -18.41 -15.00 -4.06
CA ALA A 320 -19.33 -16.06 -3.63
C ALA A 320 -18.72 -17.46 -3.79
N ASP A 321 -18.11 -17.76 -4.94
CA ASP A 321 -17.41 -19.03 -5.22
C ASP A 321 -16.29 -19.31 -4.21
N ASN A 322 -15.48 -18.29 -3.88
CA ASN A 322 -14.41 -18.42 -2.87
C ASN A 322 -14.94 -18.64 -1.45
N GLY A 323 -16.22 -18.35 -1.18
CA GLY A 323 -16.90 -18.71 0.07
C GLY A 323 -17.58 -20.09 0.05
N GLY A 324 -17.65 -20.76 -1.11
CA GLY A 324 -18.34 -22.04 -1.27
C GLY A 324 -19.87 -21.95 -1.35
N TYR A 325 -20.42 -20.78 -1.68
CA TYR A 325 -21.86 -20.56 -1.87
C TYR A 325 -22.24 -20.59 -3.36
N ASP A 326 -23.55 -20.71 -3.67
CA ASP A 326 -24.04 -20.57 -5.05
C ASP A 326 -23.91 -19.10 -5.51
N SER A 327 -22.90 -18.86 -6.35
CA SER A 327 -22.63 -17.55 -6.94
C SER A 327 -23.67 -17.11 -7.96
N ALA A 328 -24.32 -18.04 -8.65
CA ALA A 328 -25.36 -17.73 -9.63
C ALA A 328 -26.65 -17.27 -8.96
N GLU A 329 -27.06 -17.94 -7.87
CA GLU A 329 -28.18 -17.47 -7.04
C GLU A 329 -27.84 -16.13 -6.38
N LEU A 330 -26.73 -16.02 -5.65
CA LEU A 330 -26.40 -14.80 -4.90
C LEU A 330 -26.24 -13.56 -5.78
N VAL A 331 -25.61 -13.68 -6.96
CA VAL A 331 -25.48 -12.55 -7.89
C VAL A 331 -26.82 -12.22 -8.57
N THR A 332 -27.70 -13.20 -8.78
CA THR A 332 -29.05 -12.98 -9.32
C THR A 332 -29.95 -12.27 -8.29
N GLN A 333 -29.95 -12.72 -7.04
CA GLN A 333 -30.64 -12.03 -5.95
C GLN A 333 -30.08 -10.62 -5.73
N LEU A 334 -28.75 -10.42 -5.82
CA LEU A 334 -28.10 -9.12 -5.63
C LEU A 334 -28.50 -8.13 -6.73
N ARG A 335 -28.53 -8.61 -7.99
CA ARG A 335 -29.06 -7.85 -9.13
C ARG A 335 -30.52 -7.46 -8.90
N ALA A 336 -31.36 -8.36 -8.41
CA ALA A 336 -32.77 -8.05 -8.11
C ALA A 336 -32.91 -6.98 -7.01
N ALA A 337 -32.09 -7.03 -5.96
CA ALA A 337 -32.08 -5.99 -4.91
C ALA A 337 -31.65 -4.62 -5.44
N HIS A 338 -30.59 -4.57 -6.27
CA HIS A 338 -30.11 -3.34 -6.93
C HIS A 338 -31.15 -2.74 -7.88
N PHE A 339 -31.77 -3.54 -8.75
CA PHE A 339 -32.90 -3.08 -9.59
C PHE A 339 -34.14 -2.68 -8.78
N GLY A 340 -34.32 -3.20 -7.57
CA GLY A 340 -35.32 -2.73 -6.60
C GLY A 340 -34.98 -1.41 -5.89
N GLY A 341 -33.84 -0.79 -6.20
CA GLY A 341 -33.37 0.46 -5.59
C GLY A 341 -32.62 0.27 -4.26
N HIS A 342 -32.36 -0.97 -3.82
CA HIS A 342 -31.58 -1.25 -2.61
C HIS A 342 -30.08 -1.10 -2.85
N ASN A 343 -29.66 0.14 -3.13
CA ASN A 343 -28.31 0.57 -3.51
C ASN A 343 -27.19 0.31 -2.47
N HIS A 344 -27.52 -0.35 -1.35
CA HIS A 344 -26.57 -0.71 -0.29
C HIS A 344 -26.49 -2.23 -0.06
N ALA A 345 -27.29 -3.02 -0.78
CA ALA A 345 -27.20 -4.47 -0.79
C ALA A 345 -25.83 -4.94 -1.32
N GLY A 346 -25.28 -5.97 -0.68
CA GLY A 346 -24.08 -6.69 -1.08
C GLY A 346 -24.03 -8.08 -0.48
N LEU A 347 -22.94 -8.82 -0.70
CA LEU A 347 -22.82 -10.21 -0.24
C LEU A 347 -22.33 -10.29 1.21
N ASN A 348 -23.16 -10.84 2.10
CA ASN A 348 -22.76 -11.21 3.45
C ASN A 348 -22.18 -12.64 3.46
N MET A 349 -20.87 -12.71 3.22
CA MET A 349 -20.11 -13.97 3.14
C MET A 349 -20.06 -14.78 4.45
N ALA A 350 -20.43 -14.19 5.60
CA ALA A 350 -20.52 -14.93 6.86
C ALA A 350 -21.78 -15.80 6.96
N ASN A 351 -22.86 -15.42 6.26
CA ASN A 351 -24.16 -16.10 6.35
C ASN A 351 -24.61 -16.73 5.01
N GLY A 352 -23.88 -16.49 3.91
CA GLY A 352 -24.32 -16.93 2.58
C GLY A 352 -25.57 -16.22 2.07
N SER A 353 -25.75 -14.94 2.45
CA SER A 353 -26.95 -14.17 2.13
C SER A 353 -26.59 -12.80 1.56
N ILE A 354 -27.59 -12.07 1.05
CA ILE A 354 -27.47 -10.62 0.89
C ILE A 354 -27.59 -9.94 2.26
N GLY A 355 -26.92 -8.80 2.41
CA GLY A 355 -27.08 -7.89 3.55
C GLY A 355 -26.79 -6.45 3.14
N ASP A 356 -27.14 -5.50 4.01
CA ASP A 356 -26.77 -4.09 3.82
C ASP A 356 -25.30 -3.88 4.22
N MET A 357 -24.47 -3.46 3.26
CA MET A 357 -23.05 -3.18 3.46
C MET A 357 -22.80 -1.98 4.39
N GLU A 358 -23.77 -1.08 4.56
CA GLU A 358 -23.70 0.00 5.56
C GLU A 358 -23.85 -0.54 6.98
N ALA A 359 -24.89 -1.34 7.23
CA ALA A 359 -25.16 -1.94 8.53
C ALA A 359 -24.09 -2.96 8.95
N LEU A 360 -23.48 -3.64 7.97
CA LEU A 360 -22.36 -4.56 8.19
C LEU A 360 -20.99 -3.86 8.28
N GLY A 361 -20.92 -2.53 8.14
CA GLY A 361 -19.68 -1.76 8.23
C GLY A 361 -18.68 -2.04 7.10
N ILE A 362 -19.12 -2.60 5.97
CA ILE A 362 -18.26 -2.95 4.84
C ILE A 362 -18.07 -1.71 3.96
N ARG A 363 -16.84 -1.19 3.93
CA ARG A 363 -16.45 0.03 3.22
C ARG A 363 -15.06 -0.13 2.61
N GLU A 364 -14.84 0.47 1.45
CA GLU A 364 -13.56 0.42 0.72
C GLU A 364 -13.17 1.86 0.31
N SER A 365 -11.99 2.10 -0.27
CA SER A 365 -11.61 3.48 -0.68
C SER A 365 -12.15 3.86 -2.07
N TYR A 366 -12.58 5.13 -2.25
CA TYR A 366 -12.94 5.68 -3.56
C TYR A 366 -11.78 5.59 -4.55
N LYS A 367 -10.59 6.07 -4.15
CA LYS A 367 -9.39 6.03 -5.02
C LYS A 367 -9.11 4.59 -5.46
N SER A 368 -9.24 3.63 -4.56
CA SER A 368 -9.06 2.21 -4.88
C SER A 368 -10.06 1.73 -5.94
N LYS A 369 -11.38 1.88 -5.74
CA LYS A 369 -12.37 1.42 -6.74
C LYS A 369 -12.27 2.15 -8.08
N MET A 370 -12.01 3.45 -8.05
CA MET A 370 -11.83 4.27 -9.26
C MET A 370 -10.59 3.81 -10.04
N GLN A 371 -9.45 3.62 -9.37
CA GLN A 371 -8.22 3.14 -10.00
C GLN A 371 -8.38 1.71 -10.53
N VAL A 372 -9.00 0.80 -9.75
CA VAL A 372 -9.30 -0.57 -10.18
C VAL A 372 -10.10 -0.59 -11.49
N LEU A 373 -11.12 0.27 -11.59
CA LEU A 373 -11.97 0.39 -12.77
C LEU A 373 -11.20 0.95 -13.98
N LEU A 374 -10.46 2.04 -13.80
CA LEU A 374 -9.71 2.71 -14.87
C LEU A 374 -8.57 1.83 -15.39
N SER A 375 -7.68 1.38 -14.52
CA SER A 375 -6.49 0.63 -14.92
C SER A 375 -6.82 -0.76 -15.48
N ALA A 376 -7.89 -1.42 -15.03
CA ALA A 376 -8.36 -2.66 -15.66
C ALA A 376 -8.96 -2.42 -17.07
N ALA A 377 -9.65 -1.30 -17.30
CA ALA A 377 -10.18 -0.95 -18.62
C ALA A 377 -9.08 -0.49 -19.58
N GLU A 378 -8.07 0.26 -19.11
CA GLU A 378 -6.88 0.63 -19.87
C GLU A 378 -6.06 -0.60 -20.27
N ALA A 379 -5.83 -1.53 -19.34
CA ALA A 379 -5.17 -2.82 -19.60
C ALA A 379 -5.90 -3.62 -20.69
N ALA A 380 -7.22 -3.76 -20.55
CA ALA A 380 -8.04 -4.50 -21.50
C ALA A 380 -8.08 -3.81 -22.87
N GLU A 381 -8.17 -2.47 -22.93
CA GLU A 381 -8.09 -1.72 -24.18
C GLU A 381 -6.71 -1.86 -24.85
N MET A 382 -5.61 -1.79 -24.10
CA MET A 382 -4.26 -1.97 -24.63
C MET A 382 -4.08 -3.35 -25.28
N ILE A 383 -4.54 -4.42 -24.61
CA ILE A 383 -4.43 -5.79 -25.12
C ILE A 383 -5.37 -6.01 -26.31
N LEU A 384 -6.59 -5.47 -26.27
CA LEU A 384 -7.60 -5.59 -27.34
C LEU A 384 -7.26 -4.80 -28.62
N ARG A 385 -6.23 -3.94 -28.57
CA ARG A 385 -5.64 -3.25 -29.74
C ARG A 385 -4.56 -4.05 -30.45
N VAL A 386 -4.04 -5.13 -29.86
CA VAL A 386 -2.96 -5.93 -30.45
C VAL A 386 -3.52 -6.87 -31.52
N ASP A 387 -3.03 -6.72 -32.74
CA ASP A 387 -3.28 -7.59 -33.88
C ASP A 387 -2.18 -8.65 -34.06
N ASP A 388 -0.91 -8.24 -33.97
CA ASP A 388 0.26 -9.10 -34.17
C ASP A 388 1.25 -9.10 -32.97
N ILE A 389 1.92 -10.23 -32.74
CA ILE A 389 2.93 -10.38 -31.65
C ILE A 389 4.25 -10.93 -32.21
N VAL A 390 5.24 -10.05 -32.37
CA VAL A 390 6.59 -10.39 -32.84
C VAL A 390 7.52 -10.68 -31.67
N LYS A 391 8.00 -11.93 -31.53
CA LYS A 391 9.00 -12.32 -30.52
C LYS A 391 10.40 -12.46 -31.14
N CYS A 392 11.30 -11.53 -30.81
CA CYS A 392 12.70 -11.60 -31.20
C CYS A 392 13.41 -12.85 -30.62
N ALA A 393 14.43 -13.34 -31.33
CA ALA A 393 15.29 -14.41 -30.82
C ALA A 393 15.99 -13.98 -29.51
N PRO A 394 16.07 -14.85 -28.49
CA PRO A 394 16.72 -14.52 -27.23
C PRO A 394 18.22 -14.28 -27.42
N ARG A 395 18.78 -13.32 -26.69
CA ARG A 395 20.22 -13.01 -26.73
C ARG A 395 21.01 -14.27 -26.38
N GLN A 396 21.82 -14.74 -27.33
CA GLN A 396 22.76 -15.83 -27.10
C GLN A 396 23.69 -15.47 -25.94
N ARG A 397 23.76 -16.32 -24.91
CA ARG A 397 24.81 -16.25 -23.90
C ARG A 397 26.09 -16.78 -24.55
N GLN A 398 27.08 -15.91 -24.72
CA GLN A 398 28.45 -16.36 -24.90
C GLN A 398 28.87 -17.04 -23.60
N GLY A 399 29.36 -18.27 -23.71
CA GLY A 399 29.82 -19.10 -22.59
C GLY A 399 31.32 -18.98 -22.36
#